data_AF-A0A2N7NE10-F1
#
_entry.id   AF-A0A2N7NE10-F1
#
_cell.length_a   1.000
_cell.length_b   1.000
_cell.length_c   1.000
_cell.angle_alpha   90.00
_cell.angle_beta   90.00
_cell.angle_gamma   90.00
#
_symmetry.space_group_name_H-M   'P 1'
#
loop_
_entity.id
_entity.type
_entity.pdbx_description
1 polymer ?
#
loop_
_entity_poly.entity_id
_entity_poly.type
_entity_poly.pdbx_seq_one_letter_code
_entity_poly.pdbx_strand_id
1 'polypeptide(L)' 'MGGKYAKALHKGTYEKLSEAYRYLLLKWLPDSGFELRDQPCFEVYLNRDPRRTKPENLKTEIYIPIK' A
#
# COMPACT_ATOMS: atom_id res chain seq x y z
N MET A 1 16.86 -13.05 4.22
CA MET A 1 16.87 -11.57 4.09
C MET A 1 15.51 -11.07 4.50
N GLY A 2 15.47 -10.13 5.45
CA GLY A 2 14.24 -9.54 5.98
C GLY A 2 14.48 -8.06 6.20
N GLY A 3 13.42 -7.28 6.34
CA GLY A 3 13.52 -5.84 6.53
C GLY A 3 12.20 -5.28 7.04
N LYS A 4 12.23 -4.05 7.55
CA LYS A 4 11.02 -3.37 8.02
C LYS A 4 10.20 -2.90 6.83
N TYR A 5 8.89 -3.02 6.96
CA TYR A 5 7.93 -2.47 6.00
C TYR A 5 6.92 -1.63 6.76
N ALA A 6 6.62 -0.45 6.20
CA ALA A 6 5.40 0.25 6.55
C ALA A 6 4.24 -0.44 5.81
N LYS A 7 3.13 -0.64 6.51
CA LYS A 7 1.93 -1.23 5.93
C LYS A 7 0.80 -0.22 5.94
N ALA A 8 0.21 -0.01 4.77
CA ALA A 8 -1.01 0.79 4.61
C ALA A 8 -2.15 -0.10 4.13
N LEU A 9 -3.37 0.11 4.63
CA LEU A 9 -4.56 -0.57 4.16
C LEU A 9 -5.37 0.38 3.27
N HIS A 10 -5.34 0.15 1.97
CA HIS A 10 -6.23 0.80 1.02
C HIS A 10 -7.61 0.14 1.06
N LYS A 11 -8.66 0.96 1.17
CA LYS A 11 -10.06 0.54 1.08
C LYS A 11 -10.71 1.25 -0.10
N GLY A 12 -11.13 0.50 -1.11
CA GLY A 12 -11.75 1.02 -2.32
C GLY A 12 -11.16 0.44 -3.60
N THR A 13 -11.62 0.98 -4.73
CA THR A 13 -11.26 0.49 -6.09
C THR A 13 -9.74 0.47 -6.30
N TYR A 14 -9.28 -0.48 -7.12
CA TYR A 14 -7.88 -0.60 -7.52
C TYR A 14 -7.40 0.60 -8.36
N GLU A 15 -8.30 1.30 -9.04
CA GLU A 15 -7.97 2.52 -9.80
C GLU A 15 -7.38 3.63 -8.91
N LYS A 16 -7.74 3.63 -7.62
CA LYS A 16 -7.27 4.59 -6.62
C LYS A 16 -5.96 4.17 -5.94
N LEU A 17 -5.37 3.03 -6.30
CA LEU A 17 -4.08 2.61 -5.72
C LEU A 17 -2.97 3.60 -6.07
N SER A 18 -2.99 4.18 -7.27
CA SER A 18 -2.02 5.22 -7.68
C SER A 18 -2.05 6.44 -6.74
N GLU A 19 -3.24 6.88 -6.34
CA GLU A 19 -3.43 7.95 -5.36
C GLU A 19 -2.91 7.56 -3.97
N ALA A 20 -3.14 6.31 -3.56
CA ALA A 20 -2.62 5.78 -2.31
C ALA A 20 -1.08 5.77 -2.29
N TYR A 21 -0.43 5.30 -3.36
CA TYR A 21 1.04 5.39 -3.50
C TYR A 21 1.54 6.83 -3.47
N ARG A 22 0.87 7.72 -4.19
CA ARG A 22 1.23 9.15 -4.23
C ARG A 22 1.17 9.76 -2.84
N TYR A 23 0.12 9.47 -2.07
CA TYR A 23 0.02 9.91 -0.68
C TYR A 23 1.13 9.30 0.18
N LEU A 24 1.36 7.99 0.07
CA LEU A 24 2.33 7.31 0.92
C LEU A 24 3.77 7.78 0.66
N LEU A 25 4.15 7.96 -0.60
CA LEU A 25 5.53 8.31 -0.98
C LEU A 25 5.81 9.80 -0.92
N LEU A 26 4.84 10.66 -1.26
CA LEU A 26 5.07 12.10 -1.35
C LEU A 26 4.63 12.88 -0.11
N LYS A 27 3.85 12.26 0.78
CA LYS A 27 3.35 12.92 1.99
C LYS A 27 3.69 12.13 3.25
N TRP A 28 3.19 10.91 3.37
CA TRP A 28 3.38 10.14 4.59
C TRP A 28 4.86 9.80 4.86
N LEU A 29 5.60 9.31 3.85
CA LEU A 29 6.98 8.86 4.02
C LEU A 29 7.91 10.00 4.47
N PRO A 30 7.94 11.19 3.82
CA PRO A 30 8.71 12.34 4.31
C PRO A 30 8.38 12.74 5.75
N ASP A 31 7.10 12.70 6.12
CA ASP A 31 6.62 13.09 7.47
C ASP A 31 6.89 12.00 8.53
N SER A 32 7.12 10.76 8.11
CA SER A 32 7.24 9.60 9.01
C SER A 32 8.60 9.48 9.72
N GLY A 33 9.63 10.18 9.21
CA GLY A 33 11.01 10.05 9.68
C GLY A 33 11.72 8.76 9.25
N PHE A 34 11.07 7.91 8.43
CA PHE A 34 11.69 6.73 7.82
C PHE A 34 12.27 7.05 6.45
N GLU A 35 13.27 6.27 6.04
CA GLU A 35 13.81 6.32 4.68
C GLU A 35 13.36 5.13 3.84
N LEU A 36 13.17 5.34 2.54
CA LEU A 36 12.92 4.24 1.61
C LEU A 36 14.17 3.36 1.49
N ARG A 37 13.99 2.04 1.55
CA ARG A 37 15.04 1.08 1.20
C ARG A 37 14.98 0.73 -0.29
N ASP A 38 16.13 0.31 -0.81
CA ASP A 38 16.26 -0.23 -2.17
C ASP A 38 15.69 -1.65 -2.28
N GLN A 39 14.36 -1.73 -2.22
CA GLN A 39 13.54 -2.92 -2.43
C GLN A 39 12.22 -2.50 -3.07
N PRO A 40 11.51 -3.38 -3.78
CA PRO A 40 10.22 -3.06 -4.35
C PRO A 40 9.15 -2.92 -3.27
N CYS A 41 8.21 -2.01 -3.49
CA CYS A 41 6.91 -2.07 -2.83
C CYS A 41 6.12 -3.27 -3.37
N PHE A 42 5.18 -3.79 -2.59
CA PHE A 42 4.27 -4.83 -3.07
C PHE A 42 2.89 -4.72 -2.45
N GLU A 43 1.94 -5.39 -3.08
CA GLU A 43 0.53 -5.37 -2.72
C GLU A 43 0.04 -6.74 -2.30
N VAL A 44 -0.84 -6.77 -1.30
CA VAL A 44 -1.56 -7.98 -0.89
C VAL A 44 -3.06 -7.70 -1.01
N TYR A 45 -3.69 -8.38 -1.96
CA TYR A 45 -5.13 -8.28 -2.21
C TYR A 45 -5.88 -9.20 -1.26
N LEU A 46 -6.71 -8.64 -0.39
CA LEU A 46 -7.30 -9.38 0.74
C LEU A 46 -8.67 -10.00 0.44
N ASN A 47 -9.30 -9.64 -0.68
CA ASN A 47 -10.62 -10.15 -1.03
C ASN A 47 -10.52 -11.52 -1.70
N ARG A 48 -11.17 -12.53 -1.10
CA ARG A 48 -11.24 -13.90 -1.65
C ARG A 48 -11.85 -13.95 -3.06
N ASP A 49 -12.88 -13.15 -3.30
CA ASP A 49 -13.50 -13.01 -4.62
C ASP A 49 -13.69 -11.51 -4.96
N PRO A 50 -12.72 -10.89 -5.67
CA PRO A 50 -12.80 -9.47 -6.01
C PRO A 50 -13.89 -9.18 -7.06
N ARG A 51 -14.33 -10.17 -7.85
CA ARG A 51 -15.37 -9.98 -8.88
C ARG A 51 -16.76 -9.85 -8.26
N ARG A 52 -16.96 -10.45 -7.07
CA ARG A 52 -18.19 -10.37 -6.28
C ARG A 52 -18.15 -9.32 -5.18
N THR A 53 -17.01 -8.64 -4.99
CA THR A 53 -16.86 -7.58 -4.01
C THR A 53 -17.17 -6.24 -4.68
N LYS A 54 -18.03 -5.41 -4.06
CA LYS A 54 -18.24 -4.04 -4.54
C LYS A 54 -16.91 -3.27 -4.54
N PRO A 55 -16.61 -2.43 -5.55
CA PRO A 55 -15.34 -1.72 -5.64
C PRO A 55 -14.96 -0.93 -4.36
N GLU A 56 -15.93 -0.28 -3.71
CA GLU A 56 -15.75 0.43 -2.43
C GLU A 56 -15.32 -0.45 -1.24
N ASN A 57 -15.59 -1.75 -1.32
CA ASN A 57 -15.29 -2.74 -0.28
C ASN A 57 -14.03 -3.57 -0.57
N LEU A 58 -13.35 -3.30 -1.70
CA LEU A 58 -12.06 -3.91 -1.98
C LEU A 58 -11.02 -3.43 -0.97
N LYS A 59 -10.12 -4.34 -0.59
CA LYS A 59 -9.08 -4.13 0.41
C LYS A 59 -7.74 -4.62 -0.15
N THR A 60 -6.76 -3.72 -0.15
CA THR A 60 -5.40 -4.00 -0.58
C THR A 60 -4.44 -3.48 0.47
N GLU A 61 -3.56 -4.34 0.97
CA GLU A 61 -2.42 -3.88 1.78
C GLU A 61 -1.29 -3.46 0.85
N ILE A 62 -0.70 -2.30 1.12
CA ILE A 62 0.47 -1.78 0.43
C ILE A 62 1.64 -1.84 1.40
N TYR A 63 2.73 -2.49 0.99
CA TYR A 63 3.95 -2.64 1.77
C TYR A 63 5.06 -1.78 1.18
N ILE A 64 5.56 -0.84 1.98
CA ILE A 64 6.65 0.07 1.60
C ILE A 64 7.91 -0.30 2.38
N PRO A 65 9.02 -0.64 1.72
CA PRO A 65 10.25 -1.03 2.39
C PRO A 65 10.93 0.19 3.02
N ILE A 66 11.04 0.18 4.35
CA ILE A 66 11.59 1.31 5.12
C ILE A 66 12.81 0.90 5.96
N LYS A 67 13.67 1.86 6.30
CA LYS A 67 14.76 1.73 7.28
C LYS A 67 14.68 2.85 8.32
#